data_AF-A0A1V6A9Q9-F1
#
_entry.id   AF-A0A1V6A9Q9-F1
#
_cell.length_a   1.000
_cell.length_b   1.000
_cell.length_c   1.000
_cell.angle_alpha   90.00
_cell.angle_beta   90.00
_cell.angle_gamma   90.00
#
_symmetry.space_group_name_H-M   'P 1'
#
loop_
_entity.id
_entity.type
_entity.pdbx_description
1 polymer ?
#
loop_
_entity_poly.entity_id
_entity_poly.type
_entity_poly.pdbx_seq_one_letter_code
_entity_poly.pdbx_strand_id
1 'polypeptide(L)'
;MWPRWVRLISTLWVAFDSKKRKSVDYLWVLIILLLGPLLLPIYIATRPLLKNEKRPDCLIWNIIVAIENITLWLVGLAVAAVFVENVTMPKNKDVAEVKRAEIKAGSFLGLILFIILAGLEKAGFEAFKSHIEKKYFKL
;
A
#
# COMPACT_ATOMS: atom_id res chain seq x y z
N MET A 1 7.40 -9.26 14.45
CA MET A 1 8.46 -9.35 13.42
C MET A 1 7.77 -9.42 12.06
N TRP A 2 8.11 -8.55 11.10
CA TRP A 2 7.52 -8.60 9.76
C TRP A 2 7.83 -9.94 9.07
N PRO A 3 6.93 -10.49 8.24
CA PRO A 3 7.22 -11.68 7.46
C PRO A 3 8.49 -11.46 6.63
N ARG A 4 9.40 -12.45 6.62
CA ARG A 4 10.71 -12.33 5.94
C ARG A 4 10.57 -11.96 4.45
N TRP A 5 9.53 -12.47 3.80
CA TRP A 5 9.24 -12.19 2.40
C TRP A 5 8.80 -10.74 2.17
N VAL A 6 7.97 -10.15 3.04
CA VAL A 6 7.57 -8.74 2.94
C VAL A 6 8.79 -7.85 3.02
N ARG A 7 9.67 -8.14 4.00
CA ARG A 7 10.94 -7.42 4.17
C ARG A 7 11.78 -7.51 2.91
N LEU A 8 12.00 -8.71 2.37
CA LEU A 8 12.79 -8.92 1.15
C LEU A 8 12.23 -8.11 -0.02
N ILE A 9 10.92 -8.20 -0.28
CA ILE A 9 10.26 -7.44 -1.35
C ILE A 9 10.42 -5.94 -1.13
N SER A 10 10.18 -5.43 0.08
CA SER A 10 10.34 -4.00 0.36
C SER A 10 11.78 -3.52 0.17
N THR A 11 12.77 -4.31 0.58
CA THR A 11 14.19 -3.96 0.41
C THR A 11 14.58 -3.93 -1.06
N LEU A 12 14.18 -4.95 -1.84
CA LEU A 12 14.44 -5.00 -3.29
C LEU A 12 13.77 -3.84 -4.03
N TRP A 13 12.54 -3.51 -3.65
CA TRP A 13 11.83 -2.38 -4.22
C TRP A 13 12.54 -1.06 -3.93
N VAL A 14 12.97 -0.81 -2.69
CA VAL A 14 13.73 0.39 -2.33
C VAL A 14 15.05 0.47 -3.10
N ALA A 15 15.80 -0.63 -3.20
CA ALA A 15 17.04 -0.66 -3.96
C ALA A 15 16.83 -0.27 -5.44
N PHE A 16 15.74 -0.77 -6.05
CA PHE A 16 15.39 -0.45 -7.42
C PHE A 16 14.88 0.99 -7.60
N ASP A 17 14.02 1.48 -6.71
CA ASP A 17 13.51 2.86 -6.74
C ASP A 17 14.65 3.87 -6.55
N SER A 18 15.56 3.60 -5.61
CA SER A 18 16.75 4.42 -5.37
C SER A 18 17.65 4.48 -6.62
N LYS A 19 17.90 3.33 -7.26
CA LYS A 19 18.68 3.26 -8.50
C LYS A 19 18.05 4.09 -9.63
N LYS A 20 16.72 4.05 -9.79
CA LYS A 20 16.00 4.87 -10.78
C LYS A 20 16.17 6.36 -10.53
N ARG A 21 16.25 6.76 -9.26
CA ARG A 21 16.43 8.16 -8.82
C ARG A 21 17.90 8.61 -8.84
N LYS A 22 18.79 7.83 -9.48
CA LYS A 22 20.25 8.07 -9.60
C LYS A 22 20.94 8.37 -8.27
N SER A 23 20.34 7.92 -7.18
CA SER A 23 20.81 8.06 -5.82
C SER A 23 20.71 6.68 -5.23
N VAL A 24 21.76 5.87 -5.30
CA VAL A 24 21.72 4.57 -4.62
C VAL A 24 21.89 4.83 -3.13
N ASP A 25 20.77 4.96 -2.44
CA ASP A 25 20.73 5.27 -1.02
C ASP A 25 20.83 3.98 -0.23
N TYR A 26 22.07 3.47 -0.16
CA TYR A 26 22.40 2.25 0.58
C TYR A 26 21.97 2.31 2.04
N LEU A 27 21.88 3.52 2.62
CA LEU A 27 21.38 3.73 3.98
C LEU A 27 19.90 3.35 4.04
N TRP A 28 19.05 3.81 3.13
CA TRP A 28 17.63 3.41 3.11
C TRP A 28 17.41 1.93 2.84
N VAL A 29 18.21 1.33 1.96
CA VAL A 29 18.16 -0.12 1.72
C VAL A 29 18.46 -0.90 3.01
N LEU A 30 19.49 -0.48 3.75
CA LEU A 30 19.87 -1.09 5.02
C LEU A 30 18.82 -0.85 6.11
N ILE A 31 18.30 0.38 6.23
CA ILE A 31 17.23 0.74 7.18
C ILE A 31 16.01 -0.16 6.98
N ILE A 32 15.55 -0.33 5.73
CA ILE A 32 14.37 -1.15 5.44
C ILE A 32 14.65 -2.65 5.64
N LEU A 33 15.88 -3.10 5.34
CA LEU A 33 16.28 -4.48 5.62
C LEU A 33 16.28 -4.79 7.12
N LEU A 34 16.76 -3.87 7.97
CA LEU A 34 16.91 -4.10 9.41
C LEU A 34 15.61 -3.80 10.18
N LEU A 35 15.02 -2.64 9.94
CA LEU A 35 13.87 -2.10 10.70
C LEU A 35 12.52 -2.44 10.03
N GLY A 36 12.53 -2.80 8.75
CA GLY A 36 11.36 -3.28 8.03
C GLY A 36 10.54 -2.20 7.31
N PRO A 37 9.42 -2.60 6.68
CA PRO A 37 8.62 -1.77 5.78
C PRO A 37 7.87 -0.62 6.49
N LEU A 38 7.85 -0.58 7.81
CA LEU A 38 7.19 0.50 8.57
C LEU A 38 7.80 1.88 8.26
N LEU A 39 9.07 1.91 7.82
CA LEU A 39 9.76 3.16 7.47
C LEU A 39 9.63 3.53 5.98
N LEU A 40 8.90 2.74 5.18
CA LEU A 40 8.62 3.07 3.78
C LEU A 40 7.92 4.43 3.60
N PRO A 41 6.97 4.86 4.46
CA PRO A 41 6.37 6.17 4.30
C PRO A 41 7.40 7.30 4.44
N ILE A 42 8.36 7.14 5.34
CA ILE A 42 9.45 8.11 5.53
C ILE A 42 10.37 8.10 4.32
N TYR A 43 10.77 6.92 3.83
CA TYR A 43 11.55 6.79 2.60
C TYR A 43 10.88 7.51 1.41
N ILE A 44 9.59 7.28 1.20
CA ILE A 44 8.82 7.93 0.11
C ILE A 44 8.78 9.44 0.30
N ALA A 45 8.64 9.91 1.55
CA ALA A 45 8.59 11.34 1.85
C ALA A 45 9.95 12.04 1.67
N THR A 46 11.08 11.34 1.86
CA THR A 46 12.43 11.94 1.82
C THR A 46 13.21 11.65 0.54
N ARG A 47 12.85 10.62 -0.23
CA ARG A 47 13.61 10.22 -1.43
C ARG A 47 13.72 11.35 -2.45
N PRO A 48 14.81 11.43 -3.23
CA PRO A 48 14.95 12.44 -4.30
C PRO A 48 13.83 12.34 -5.34
N LEU A 49 13.35 13.47 -5.84
CA LEU A 49 12.29 13.53 -6.84
C LEU A 49 12.82 13.17 -8.24
N LEU A 50 11.96 12.56 -9.05
CA LEU A 50 12.22 12.46 -10.49
C LEU A 50 11.97 13.82 -11.17
N LYS A 51 12.50 14.01 -12.39
CA LYS A 51 12.46 15.30 -13.12
C LYS A 51 11.07 15.93 -13.25
N ASN A 52 10.01 15.12 -13.28
CA ASN A 52 8.63 15.58 -13.44
C ASN A 52 7.79 15.43 -12.16
N GLU A 53 8.39 14.98 -11.05
CA GLU A 53 7.69 14.87 -9.78
C GLU A 53 7.75 16.21 -9.06
N LYS A 54 6.59 16.68 -8.60
CA LYS A 54 6.48 17.80 -7.66
C LYS A 54 6.09 17.27 -6.29
N ARG A 55 6.62 17.88 -5.23
CA ARG A 55 6.28 17.54 -3.85
C ARG A 55 6.26 18.79 -2.98
N PRO A 56 5.27 18.95 -2.10
CA PRO A 56 5.22 20.06 -1.14
C PRO A 56 6.47 20.13 -0.25
N ASP A 57 6.86 21.34 0.14
CA ASP A 57 7.97 21.60 1.08
C ASP A 57 7.56 21.39 2.55
N CYS A 58 6.79 20.33 2.82
CA CYS A 58 6.35 19.96 4.17
C CYS A 58 6.53 18.45 4.36
N LEU A 59 7.57 18.07 5.10
CA LEU A 59 7.92 16.67 5.33
C LEU A 59 6.78 15.89 5.99
N ILE A 60 6.15 16.48 7.02
CA ILE A 60 5.05 15.84 7.76
C ILE A 60 3.88 15.55 6.82
N TRP A 61 3.51 16.50 5.96
CA TRP A 61 2.46 16.31 4.97
C TRP A 61 2.80 15.18 3.98
N ASN A 62 4.03 15.16 3.49
CA ASN A 62 4.49 14.11 2.58
C ASN A 62 4.46 12.72 3.23
N ILE A 63 4.79 12.62 4.52
CA ILE A 63 4.68 11.38 5.28
C ILE A 63 3.22 10.94 5.39
N ILE A 64 2.29 11.84 5.71
CA ILE A 64 0.85 11.53 5.80
C ILE A 64 0.33 10.98 4.47
N VAL A 65 0.66 11.65 3.36
CA VAL A 65 0.28 11.18 2.02
C VAL A 65 0.91 9.83 1.70
N ALA A 66 2.15 9.58 2.10
CA ALA A 66 2.79 8.29 1.89
C ALA A 66 2.16 7.17 2.75
N ILE A 67 1.76 7.47 3.99
CA ILE A 67 1.06 6.55 4.89
C ILE A 67 -0.29 6.14 4.29
N GLU A 68 -1.09 7.10 3.81
CA GLU A 68 -2.38 6.80 3.17
C GLU A 68 -2.18 5.81 2.01
N ASN A 69 -1.28 6.13 1.08
CA ASN A 69 -1.03 5.28 -0.07
C ASN A 69 -0.59 3.87 0.33
N ILE A 70 0.39 3.75 1.23
CA ILE A 70 0.88 2.44 1.70
C ILE A 70 -0.22 1.66 2.40
N THR A 71 -1.04 2.33 3.22
CA THR A 71 -2.13 1.69 3.95
C THR A 71 -3.16 1.12 2.99
N LEU A 72 -3.56 1.89 1.97
CA LEU A 72 -4.49 1.42 0.94
C LEU A 72 -3.96 0.18 0.20
N TRP A 73 -2.67 0.16 -0.15
CA TRP A 73 -2.02 -1.01 -0.74
C TRP A 73 -1.99 -2.21 0.20
N LEU A 74 -1.66 -2.02 1.48
CA LEU A 74 -1.61 -3.10 2.46
C LEU A 74 -2.99 -3.69 2.73
N VAL A 75 -4.03 -2.86 2.85
CA VAL A 75 -5.40 -3.31 3.00
C VAL A 75 -5.86 -4.06 1.74
N GLY A 76 -5.53 -3.54 0.55
CA GLY A 76 -5.84 -4.23 -0.72
C GLY A 76 -5.19 -5.60 -0.82
N LEU A 77 -3.92 -5.73 -0.41
CA LEU A 77 -3.23 -7.03 -0.34
C LEU A 77 -3.88 -7.99 0.66
N ALA A 78 -4.30 -7.49 1.82
CA ALA A 78 -4.99 -8.30 2.83
C ALA A 78 -6.33 -8.83 2.29
N VAL A 79 -7.14 -7.96 1.67
CA VAL A 79 -8.42 -8.35 1.04
C VAL A 79 -8.19 -9.36 -0.08
N ALA A 80 -7.17 -9.15 -0.92
CA ALA A 80 -6.84 -10.09 -1.99
C ALA A 80 -6.41 -11.46 -1.43
N ALA A 81 -5.61 -11.50 -0.37
CA ALA A 81 -5.20 -12.74 0.27
C ALA A 81 -6.40 -13.54 0.81
N VAL A 82 -7.29 -12.86 1.56
CA VAL A 82 -8.52 -13.48 2.09
C VAL A 82 -9.42 -13.98 0.97
N PHE A 83 -9.58 -13.19 -0.11
CA PHE A 83 -10.37 -13.60 -1.27
C PHE A 83 -9.82 -14.87 -1.92
N VAL A 84 -8.51 -14.92 -2.18
CA VAL A 84 -7.84 -16.09 -2.77
C VAL A 84 -8.00 -17.32 -1.89
N GLU A 85 -7.80 -17.18 -0.58
CA GLU A 85 -7.98 -18.26 0.39
C GLU A 85 -9.40 -18.82 0.35
N ASN A 86 -10.41 -17.95 0.38
CA ASN A 86 -11.82 -18.36 0.38
C ASN A 86 -12.26 -19.01 -0.95
N VAL A 87 -11.73 -18.56 -2.08
CA VAL A 87 -12.10 -19.10 -3.40
C VAL A 87 -11.41 -20.44 -3.69
N THR A 88 -10.15 -20.60 -3.25
CA THR A 88 -9.33 -21.78 -3.49
C THR A 88 -9.50 -22.89 -2.45
N MET A 89 -10.32 -22.64 -1.41
CA MET A 89 -10.55 -23.60 -0.31
C MET A 89 -10.95 -25.00 -0.85
N PRO A 90 -10.15 -26.06 -0.55
CA PRO A 90 -10.36 -27.40 -1.09
C PRO A 90 -11.65 -28.05 -0.57
N LYS A 91 -12.16 -29.06 -1.29
CA LYS A 91 -13.43 -29.74 -0.96
C LYS A 91 -13.30 -30.60 0.31
N ASN A 92 -13.30 -29.97 1.49
CA ASN A 92 -13.42 -30.67 2.76
C ASN A 92 -14.85 -31.22 2.96
N LYS A 93 -14.97 -32.48 3.38
CA LYS A 93 -16.22 -33.18 3.69
C LYS A 93 -16.90 -32.65 4.97
N ASP A 94 -16.16 -31.94 5.83
CA ASP A 94 -16.68 -31.40 7.09
C ASP A 94 -17.48 -30.09 6.91
N VAL A 95 -17.40 -29.46 5.73
CA VAL A 95 -18.09 -28.20 5.44
C VAL A 95 -19.23 -28.47 4.46
N ALA A 96 -20.46 -28.22 4.89
CA ALA A 96 -21.65 -28.31 4.05
C ALA A 96 -21.48 -27.50 2.76
N GLU A 97 -21.94 -28.07 1.63
CA GLU A 97 -21.78 -27.45 0.31
C GLU A 97 -22.43 -26.06 0.23
N VAL A 98 -23.55 -25.88 0.93
CA VAL A 98 -24.25 -24.58 1.07
C VAL A 98 -23.36 -23.54 1.77
N LYS A 99 -22.75 -23.87 2.92
CA LYS A 99 -21.84 -22.95 3.64
C LYS A 99 -20.65 -22.54 2.79
N ARG A 100 -20.14 -23.44 1.94
CA ARG A 100 -19.05 -23.12 1.02
C ARG A 100 -19.50 -22.15 -0.07
N ALA A 101 -20.69 -22.34 -0.63
CA ALA A 101 -21.26 -21.43 -1.61
C ALA A 101 -21.47 -20.03 -1.00
N GLU A 102 -21.96 -19.96 0.24
CA GLU A 102 -22.10 -18.72 1.00
C GLU A 102 -20.76 -18.00 1.22
N ILE A 103 -19.69 -18.71 1.63
CA ILE A 103 -18.35 -18.13 1.81
C ILE A 103 -17.83 -17.54 0.50
N LYS A 104 -18.00 -18.27 -0.62
CA LYS A 104 -17.58 -17.78 -1.95
C LYS A 104 -18.38 -16.54 -2.36
N ALA A 105 -19.71 -16.59 -2.27
CA ALA A 105 -20.58 -15.47 -2.59
C ALA A 105 -20.27 -14.24 -1.72
N GLY A 106 -20.09 -14.43 -0.41
CA GLY A 106 -19.69 -13.39 0.54
C GLY A 106 -18.32 -12.80 0.22
N SER A 107 -17.37 -13.61 -0.25
CA SER A 107 -16.04 -13.12 -0.66
C SER A 107 -16.10 -12.28 -1.93
N PHE A 108 -16.92 -12.66 -2.92
CA PHE A 108 -17.15 -11.82 -4.10
C PHE A 108 -17.84 -10.50 -3.74
N LEU A 109 -18.88 -10.55 -2.91
CA LEU A 109 -19.56 -9.35 -2.43
C LEU A 109 -18.60 -8.44 -1.66
N GLY A 110 -17.81 -9.01 -0.74
CA GLY A 110 -16.81 -8.28 0.03
C GLY A 110 -15.75 -7.62 -0.84
N LEU A 111 -15.28 -8.31 -1.89
CA LEU A 111 -14.33 -7.74 -2.85
C LEU A 111 -14.94 -6.56 -3.62
N ILE A 112 -16.18 -6.69 -4.10
CA ILE A 112 -16.88 -5.60 -4.82
C ILE A 112 -17.05 -4.39 -3.90
N LEU A 113 -17.55 -4.61 -2.68
CA LEU A 113 -17.72 -3.54 -1.68
C LEU A 113 -16.39 -2.88 -1.35
N PHE A 114 -15.31 -3.66 -1.19
CA PHE A 114 -13.98 -3.12 -0.96
C PHE A 114 -13.53 -2.22 -2.11
N ILE A 115 -13.66 -2.65 -3.36
CA ILE A 115 -13.27 -1.84 -4.53
C ILE A 115 -14.03 -0.52 -4.56
N ILE A 116 -15.35 -0.54 -4.30
CA ILE A 116 -16.18 0.67 -4.28
C ILE A 116 -15.74 1.61 -3.15
N LEU A 117 -15.60 1.11 -1.93
CA LEU A 117 -15.24 1.91 -0.76
C LEU A 117 -13.82 2.45 -0.86
N ALA A 118 -12.86 1.64 -1.32
CA ALA A 118 -11.48 2.05 -1.58
C ALA A 118 -11.42 3.12 -2.67
N GLY A 119 -12.22 3.00 -3.73
CA GLY A 119 -12.32 4.02 -4.78
C GLY A 119 -12.88 5.35 -4.25
N LEU A 120 -13.92 5.29 -3.43
CA LEU A 120 -14.52 6.48 -2.79
C LEU A 120 -13.57 7.15 -1.81
N GLU A 121 -12.92 6.36 -0.95
CA GLU A 121 -11.90 6.84 -0.01
C GLU A 121 -10.75 7.50 -0.76
N LYS A 122 -10.24 6.85 -1.82
CA LYS A 122 -9.14 7.38 -2.62
C LYS A 122 -9.51 8.69 -3.31
N ALA A 123 -10.69 8.75 -3.93
CA ALA A 123 -11.18 9.97 -4.57
C ALA A 123 -11.37 11.11 -3.55
N GLY A 124 -11.92 10.81 -2.38
CA GLY A 124 -12.08 11.78 -1.29
C GLY A 124 -10.74 12.30 -0.77
N PHE A 125 -9.78 11.40 -0.54
CA PHE A 125 -8.44 11.78 -0.10
C PHE A 125 -7.69 12.60 -1.15
N GLU A 126 -7.78 12.27 -2.44
CA GLU A 126 -7.18 13.05 -3.51
C GLU A 126 -7.78 14.45 -3.64
N ALA A 127 -9.11 14.58 -3.50
CA ALA A 127 -9.77 15.88 -3.47
C ALA A 127 -9.31 16.72 -2.27
N PHE A 128 -9.25 16.12 -1.08
CA PHE A 128 -8.73 16.75 0.14
C PHE A 128 -7.27 17.18 -0.04
N LYS A 129 -6.42 16.27 -0.54
CA LYS A 129 -5.01 16.52 -0.81
C LYS A 129 -4.83 17.71 -1.76
N SER A 130 -5.56 17.72 -2.88
CA SER A 130 -5.49 18.82 -3.86
C SER A 130 -5.91 20.16 -3.25
N HIS A 131 -6.95 20.16 -2.41
CA HIS A 131 -7.40 21.37 -1.72
C HIS A 131 -6.32 21.92 -0.77
N ILE A 132 -5.70 21.06 0.03
CA ILE A 132 -4.62 21.46 0.96
C ILE A 132 -3.39 21.93 0.19
N GLU A 133 -2.97 21.21 -0.85
CA GLU A 133 -1.79 21.54 -1.63
C GLU A 133 -1.92 22.88 -2.37
N LYS A 134 -3.10 23.15 -2.95
CA LYS A 134 -3.38 24.46 -3.57
C LYS A 134 -3.42 25.58 -2.53
N LYS A 135 -4.09 25.36 -1.40
CA LYS A 135 -4.32 26.40 -0.38
C LYS A 135 -3.06 26.78 0.38
N TYR A 136 -2.24 25.80 0.76
CA TYR A 136 -1.11 26.00 1.66
C TYR A 136 0.25 25.90 0.98
N PHE A 137 0.38 25.14 -0.12
CA PHE A 137 1.66 24.87 -0.76
C PHE A 137 1.81 25.43 -2.19
N LYS A 138 0.77 26.08 -2.73
CA LYS A 138 0.75 26.70 -4.07
C LYS A 138 1.16 25.72 -5.20
N LEU A 139 0.78 24.45 -5.04
CA LEU A 139 1.00 23.37 -6.00
C LEU A 139 -0.24 23.06 -6.84
#